data_AF-A0A2N5FDD7-F1
#
_entry.id   AF-A0A2N5FDD7-F1
#
_cell.length_a   1.000
_cell.length_b   1.000
_cell.length_c   1.000
_cell.angle_alpha   90.00
_cell.angle_beta   90.00
_cell.angle_gamma   90.00
#
_symmetry.space_group_name_H-M   'P 1'
#
loop_
_entity.id
_entity.type
_entity.pdbx_description
1 polymer ?
#
loop_
_entity_poly.entity_id
_entity_poly.type
_entity_poly.pdbx_seq_one_letter_code
_entity_poly.pdbx_strand_id
1 'polypeptide(L)'
;MDTIEDFFEDLERKRKQAEYTRDADELEAYLAAIKNAMGTFDDGVFHLYNLHQQYADEWTGQTKLAYESIRDEIRVTAFHINDIRDELFQELRNEIGRLREMADALA
;
A
#
# COMPACT_ATOMS: atom_id res chain seq x y z
N MET A 1 -24.00 43.88 11.20
CA MET A 1 -23.29 43.86 9.91
C MET A 1 -22.35 42.68 10.03
N ASP A 2 -22.91 41.47 10.03
CA ASP A 2 -22.23 40.20 10.43
C ASP A 2 -22.72 39.00 9.61
N THR A 3 -23.99 39.00 9.18
CA THR A 3 -24.62 37.84 8.51
C THR A 3 -24.02 37.44 7.15
N ILE A 4 -23.30 38.34 6.48
CA ILE A 4 -22.65 38.04 5.19
C ILE A 4 -21.27 37.41 5.44
N GLU A 5 -20.56 37.88 6.47
CA GLU A 5 -19.25 37.36 6.84
C GLU A 5 -19.38 35.94 7.42
N ASP A 6 -20.34 35.75 8.34
CA ASP A 6 -20.72 34.42 8.87
C ASP A 6 -21.08 33.43 7.74
N PHE A 7 -21.78 33.90 6.70
CA PHE A 7 -22.17 33.06 5.56
C PHE A 7 -20.95 32.61 4.74
N PHE A 8 -19.98 33.49 4.50
CA PHE A 8 -18.77 33.14 3.76
C PHE A 8 -17.85 32.21 4.58
N GLU A 9 -17.74 32.43 5.90
CA GLU A 9 -16.98 31.54 6.79
C GLU A 9 -17.58 30.13 6.83
N ASP A 10 -18.89 30.01 6.96
CA ASP A 10 -19.58 28.71 6.93
C ASP A 10 -19.45 28.01 5.57
N LEU A 11 -19.50 28.77 4.47
CA LEU A 11 -19.31 28.24 3.12
C LEU A 11 -17.87 27.73 2.92
N GLU A 12 -16.88 28.47 3.42
CA GLU A 12 -15.48 28.06 3.34
C GLU A 12 -15.20 26.82 4.23
N ARG A 13 -15.79 26.75 5.42
CA ARG A 13 -15.70 25.58 6.30
C ARG A 13 -16.23 24.32 5.62
N LYS A 14 -17.43 24.38 5.05
CA LYS A 14 -18.05 23.27 4.32
C LYS A 14 -17.24 22.85 3.10
N ARG A 15 -16.66 23.82 2.38
CA ARG A 15 -15.79 23.52 1.24
C ARG A 15 -14.55 22.75 1.68
N LYS A 16 -13.84 23.21 2.71
CA LYS A 16 -12.63 22.54 3.24
C LYS A 16 -12.95 21.14 3.79
N GLN A 17 -14.07 21.00 4.50
CA GLN A 17 -14.53 19.69 4.96
C GLN A 17 -14.74 18.71 3.79
N ALA A 18 -15.39 19.17 2.72
CA ALA A 18 -15.61 18.35 1.52
C ALA A 18 -14.30 18.01 0.80
N GLU A 19 -13.35 18.95 0.74
CA GLU A 19 -12.01 18.72 0.18
C GLU A 19 -11.26 17.62 0.96
N TYR A 20 -11.17 17.72 2.29
CA TYR A 20 -10.51 16.70 3.11
C TYR A 20 -11.19 15.33 3.03
N THR A 21 -12.52 15.31 2.98
CA THR A 21 -13.29 14.06 2.84
C THR A 21 -12.98 13.38 1.51
N ARG A 22 -13.01 14.14 0.41
CA ARG A 22 -12.71 13.63 -0.93
C ARG A 22 -11.28 13.09 -1.00
N ASP A 23 -10.30 13.85 -0.49
CA ASP A 23 -8.90 13.46 -0.56
C ASP A 23 -8.65 12.17 0.25
N ALA A 24 -9.31 12.01 1.40
CA ALA A 24 -9.27 10.78 2.17
C ALA A 24 -9.88 9.58 1.41
N ASP A 25 -11.03 9.77 0.74
CA ASP A 25 -11.68 8.74 -0.07
C ASP A 25 -10.77 8.28 -1.23
N GLU A 26 -10.08 9.23 -1.89
CA GLU A 26 -9.13 8.92 -2.97
C GLU A 26 -7.95 8.09 -2.46
N LEU A 27 -7.38 8.44 -1.30
CA LEU A 27 -6.28 7.69 -0.70
C LEU A 27 -6.72 6.29 -0.23
N GLU A 28 -7.95 6.13 0.26
CA GLU A 28 -8.51 4.82 0.59
C GLU A 28 -8.63 3.92 -0.65
N ALA A 29 -9.07 4.49 -1.78
CA ALA A 29 -9.12 3.77 -3.05
C ALA A 29 -7.72 3.35 -3.54
N TYR A 30 -6.73 4.23 -3.41
CA TYR A 30 -5.33 3.89 -3.73
C TYR A 30 -4.78 2.80 -2.82
N LEU A 31 -5.01 2.88 -1.51
CA LEU A 31 -4.58 1.85 -0.57
C LEU A 31 -5.20 0.48 -0.93
N ALA A 32 -6.47 0.44 -1.32
CA ALA A 32 -7.13 -0.78 -1.76
C ALA A 32 -6.51 -1.33 -3.06
N ALA A 33 -6.22 -0.47 -4.04
CA ALA A 33 -5.58 -0.86 -5.29
C ALA A 33 -4.17 -1.45 -5.07
N ILE A 34 -3.36 -0.82 -4.20
CA ILE A 34 -2.02 -1.31 -3.86
C ILE A 34 -2.10 -2.66 -3.14
N LYS A 35 -3.04 -2.83 -2.19
CA LYS A 35 -3.26 -4.13 -1.53
C LYS A 35 -3.57 -5.24 -2.54
N ASN A 36 -4.39 -4.97 -3.55
CA ASN A 36 -4.70 -5.96 -4.58
C ASN A 36 -3.47 -6.31 -5.44
N ALA A 37 -2.69 -5.31 -5.84
CA ALA A 37 -1.44 -5.52 -6.58
C ALA A 37 -0.44 -6.36 -5.76
N MET A 38 -0.30 -6.05 -4.46
CA MET A 38 0.59 -6.80 -3.56
C MET A 38 0.10 -8.23 -3.30
N GLY A 39 -1.21 -8.47 -3.25
CA GLY A 39 -1.75 -9.84 -3.21
C GLY A 39 -1.31 -10.68 -4.41
N THR A 40 -1.31 -10.11 -5.62
CA THR A 40 -0.82 -10.80 -6.83
C THR A 40 0.68 -11.08 -6.74
N PHE A 41 1.45 -10.15 -6.18
CA PHE A 41 2.88 -10.35 -5.95
C PHE A 41 3.15 -11.48 -4.95
N ASP A 42 2.44 -11.48 -3.82
CA ASP A 42 2.57 -12.50 -2.76
C ASP A 42 2.23 -13.90 -3.30
N ASP A 43 1.17 -14.02 -4.10
CA ASP A 43 0.80 -15.28 -4.78
C ASP A 43 1.94 -15.76 -5.70
N GLY A 44 2.55 -14.85 -6.48
CA GLY A 44 3.68 -15.17 -7.35
C GLY A 44 4.91 -15.67 -6.57
N VAL A 45 5.24 -15.01 -5.46
CA VAL A 45 6.33 -15.41 -4.57
C VAL A 45 6.03 -16.78 -3.95
N PHE A 46 4.80 -17.01 -3.49
CA PHE A 46 4.36 -18.30 -2.95
C PHE A 46 4.50 -19.43 -3.98
N HIS A 47 4.07 -19.21 -5.23
CA HIS A 47 4.22 -20.20 -6.30
C HIS A 47 5.69 -20.50 -6.59
N LEU A 48 6.55 -19.49 -6.64
CA LEU A 48 7.99 -19.67 -6.85
C LEU A 48 8.63 -20.53 -5.75
N TYR A 49 8.23 -20.34 -4.49
CA TYR A 49 8.74 -21.14 -3.37
C TYR A 49 8.22 -22.58 -3.39
N ASN A 50 6.97 -22.81 -3.78
CA ASN A 50 6.42 -24.16 -3.84
C ASN A 50 6.97 -24.97 -5.02
N LEU A 51 7.15 -24.36 -6.19
CA LEU A 51 7.75 -25.03 -7.36
C LEU A 51 9.20 -25.43 -7.11
N HIS A 52 9.92 -24.66 -6.27
CA HIS A 52 11.24 -25.05 -5.79
C HIS A 52 11.19 -26.37 -5.00
N GLN A 53 10.08 -26.78 -4.38
CA GLN A 53 10.04 -28.09 -3.71
C GLN A 53 9.90 -29.28 -4.69
N GLN A 54 9.87 -29.04 -6.01
CA GLN A 54 9.48 -30.04 -7.01
C GLN A 54 10.56 -30.38 -8.05
N TYR A 55 11.82 -29.96 -7.88
CA TYR A 55 12.89 -30.36 -8.82
C TYR A 55 13.36 -31.80 -8.61
N ALA A 56 13.97 -32.37 -9.65
CA ALA A 56 14.49 -33.73 -9.66
C ALA A 56 15.56 -33.95 -8.57
N ASP A 57 15.42 -35.03 -7.81
CA ASP A 57 16.32 -35.41 -6.70
C ASP A 57 17.80 -35.54 -7.12
N GLU A 58 18.05 -35.85 -8.40
CA GLU A 58 19.39 -36.06 -8.95
C GLU A 58 20.05 -34.78 -9.48
N TRP A 59 19.35 -33.64 -9.46
CA TRP A 59 19.91 -32.39 -9.97
C TRP A 59 21.09 -31.93 -9.10
N THR A 60 22.26 -31.82 -9.72
CA THR A 60 23.53 -31.45 -9.08
C THR A 60 24.40 -30.61 -10.04
N GLY A 61 25.52 -30.09 -9.53
CA GLY A 61 26.50 -29.35 -10.33
C GLY A 61 26.27 -27.84 -10.37
N GLN A 62 27.07 -27.14 -11.18
CA GLN A 62 27.14 -25.68 -11.21
C GLN A 62 25.82 -24.99 -11.57
N THR A 63 25.02 -25.58 -12.46
CA THR A 63 23.73 -25.01 -12.85
C THR A 63 22.73 -24.99 -11.69
N LYS A 64 22.76 -26.00 -10.81
CA LYS A 64 21.95 -26.01 -9.60
C LYS A 64 22.36 -24.91 -8.64
N LEU A 65 23.67 -24.77 -8.39
CA LEU A 65 24.19 -23.72 -7.51
C LEU A 65 23.81 -22.32 -8.01
N ALA A 66 23.89 -22.09 -9.33
CA ALA A 66 23.47 -20.84 -9.94
C ALA A 66 21.97 -20.58 -9.76
N TYR A 67 21.14 -21.60 -9.98
CA TYR A 67 19.69 -21.50 -9.75
C TYR A 67 19.36 -21.20 -8.28
N GLU A 68 19.96 -21.92 -7.33
CA GLU A 68 19.74 -21.73 -5.90
C GLU A 68 20.13 -20.30 -5.48
N SER A 69 21.27 -19.79 -5.96
CA SER A 69 21.72 -18.42 -5.71
C SER A 69 20.74 -17.37 -6.25
N ILE A 70 20.27 -17.50 -7.49
CA ILE A 70 19.31 -16.56 -8.09
C ILE A 70 17.98 -16.62 -7.33
N ARG A 71 17.53 -17.81 -6.96
CA ARG A 71 16.28 -18.02 -6.23
C ARG A 71 16.35 -17.43 -4.82
N ASP A 72 17.48 -17.53 -4.15
CA ASP A 72 17.69 -16.91 -2.84
C ASP A 72 17.76 -15.38 -2.94
N GLU A 73 18.34 -14.84 -4.02
CA GLU A 73 18.30 -13.40 -4.31
C GLU A 73 16.84 -12.92 -4.51
N ILE A 74 16.04 -13.61 -5.33
CA ILE A 74 14.61 -13.32 -5.51
C ILE A 74 13.89 -13.35 -4.16
N ARG A 75 14.22 -14.30 -3.28
CA ARG A 75 13.62 -14.41 -1.94
C ARG A 75 13.95 -13.21 -1.06
N VAL A 76 15.22 -12.81 -1.01
CA VAL A 76 15.63 -11.63 -0.23
C VAL A 76 14.95 -10.37 -0.75
N THR A 77 14.89 -10.18 -2.07
CA THR A 77 14.19 -9.06 -2.69
C THR A 77 12.69 -9.06 -2.34
N ALA A 78 12.04 -10.23 -2.34
CA ALA A 78 10.62 -10.32 -1.97
C ALA A 78 10.35 -9.91 -0.51
N PHE A 79 11.22 -10.31 0.43
CA PHE A 79 11.11 -9.84 1.81
C PHE A 79 11.28 -8.33 1.93
N HIS A 80 12.28 -7.76 1.24
CA HIS A 80 12.49 -6.32 1.26
C HIS A 80 11.30 -5.54 0.69
N ILE A 81 10.68 -6.05 -0.38
CA ILE A 81 9.45 -5.48 -0.94
C ILE A 81 8.31 -5.51 0.09
N ASN A 82 8.19 -6.60 0.86
CA ASN A 82 7.16 -6.70 1.91
C ASN A 82 7.37 -5.69 3.05
N ASP A 83 8.61 -5.44 3.45
CA ASP A 83 8.92 -4.43 4.46
C ASP A 83 8.54 -3.02 3.96
N ILE A 84 8.95 -2.67 2.74
CA ILE A 84 8.61 -1.37 2.13
C ILE A 84 7.10 -1.23 1.90
N ARG A 85 6.41 -2.31 1.54
CA ARG A 85 4.95 -2.34 1.41
C ARG A 85 4.29 -1.96 2.74
N ASP A 86 4.74 -2.54 3.84
CA ASP A 86 4.13 -2.33 5.14
C ASP A 86 4.33 -0.87 5.61
N GLU A 87 5.50 -0.29 5.34
CA GLU A 87 5.77 1.15 5.52
C GLU A 87 4.81 2.02 4.68
N LEU A 88 4.66 1.72 3.38
CA LEU A 88 3.74 2.44 2.50
C LEU A 88 2.29 2.36 2.97
N PHE A 89 1.84 1.19 3.42
CA PHE A 89 0.50 1.02 3.99
C PHE A 89 0.29 1.84 5.25
N GLN A 90 1.32 1.95 6.09
CA GLN A 90 1.24 2.74 7.31
C GLN A 90 1.15 4.24 7.00
N GLU A 91 1.99 4.75 6.10
CA GLU A 91 1.97 6.16 5.71
C GLU A 91 0.64 6.57 5.09
N LEU A 92 0.08 5.75 4.20
CA LEU A 92 -1.24 6.00 3.61
C LEU A 92 -2.34 6.01 4.68
N ARG A 93 -2.32 5.07 5.62
CA ARG A 93 -3.30 5.05 6.73
C ARG A 93 -3.18 6.27 7.63
N ASN A 94 -1.96 6.69 7.94
CA ASN A 94 -1.71 7.88 8.76
C ASN A 94 -2.30 9.12 8.09
N GLU A 95 -2.06 9.30 6.79
CA GLU A 95 -2.55 10.46 6.05
C GLU A 95 -4.08 10.45 5.90
N ILE A 96 -4.68 9.29 5.61
CA ILE A 96 -6.13 9.13 5.61
C ILE A 96 -6.71 9.54 6.96
N GLY A 97 -6.15 9.03 8.06
CA GLY A 97 -6.57 9.37 9.41
C GLY A 97 -6.50 10.88 9.69
N ARG A 98 -5.38 11.50 9.33
CA ARG A 98 -5.17 12.95 9.46
C ARG A 98 -6.22 13.75 8.69
N LEU A 99 -6.53 13.37 7.45
CA LEU A 99 -7.54 14.05 6.63
C LEU A 99 -8.95 13.90 7.21
N ARG A 100 -9.30 12.72 7.74
CA ARG A 100 -10.58 12.51 8.43
C ARG A 100 -10.69 13.37 9.69
N GLU A 101 -9.64 13.42 10.51
CA GLU A 101 -9.62 14.30 11.69
C GLU A 101 -9.78 15.77 11.32
N MET A 102 -9.17 16.23 10.21
CA MET A 102 -9.35 17.60 9.72
C MET A 102 -10.76 17.87 9.20
N ALA A 103 -11.39 16.89 8.54
CA ALA A 103 -12.77 17.00 8.09
C ALA A 103 -13.75 17.05 9.28
N ASP A 104 -13.54 16.21 10.28
CA ASP A 104 -14.37 16.14 11.49
C ASP A 104 -14.24 17.41 12.34
N ALA A 105 -13.05 18.02 12.41
CA ALA A 105 -12.83 19.29 13.11
C ALA A 105 -13.56 20.49 12.46
N LEU A 106 -14.01 20.34 11.21
CA LEU A 106 -14.77 21.34 10.46
C LEU A 106 -16.27 21.03 10.38
N ALA A 107 -16.72 19.90 10.95
CA ALA A 107 -18.13 19.49 11.01
C ALA A 107 -18.92 20.26 12.07
#